data_AF-A0A0D0E3I0-F1
#
_entry.id   AF-A0A0D0E3I0-F1
#
_cell.length_a   1.000
_cell.length_b   1.000
_cell.length_c   1.000
_cell.angle_alpha   90.00
_cell.angle_beta   90.00
_cell.angle_gamma   90.00
#
_symmetry.space_group_name_H-M   'P 1'
#
loop_
_entity.id
_entity.type
_entity.pdbx_description
1 polymer ?
#
loop_
_entity_poly.entity_id
_entity_poly.type
_entity_poly.pdbx_seq_one_letter_code
_entity_poly.pdbx_strand_id
1 'polypeptide(L)'
;MKHLPTRFEKNDILRIVRALAIFRPSLIALQMPMTDEDEVFVEKCFQRSLLELEKLISYSGTPTVVWRRTGEICLVAPEFCMLTEWPMDELIGKRKYIYELFENQSVVEYWESFASHAFENTTKSIYSHCILLKPSGAPIPATFCFSIRRDIFDLPSIVIGQWLPLL
;
A
#
# COMPACT_ATOMS: atom_id res chain seq x y z
N MET A 1 -2.03 10.38 -11.04
CA MET A 1 -1.23 10.96 -9.93
C MET A 1 -1.07 12.46 -10.11
N LYS A 2 -2.07 13.27 -9.73
CA LYS A 2 -1.99 14.74 -9.87
C LYS A 2 -1.00 15.40 -8.89
N HIS A 3 -0.46 14.66 -7.91
CA HIS A 3 0.37 15.19 -6.81
C HIS A 3 1.87 14.85 -6.89
N LEU A 4 2.32 14.06 -7.87
CA LEU A 4 3.74 13.68 -7.99
C LEU A 4 4.67 14.84 -8.43
N PRO A 5 4.32 15.73 -9.38
CA PRO A 5 5.31 16.67 -9.95
C PRO A 5 5.81 17.75 -9.00
N THR A 6 5.02 18.10 -7.97
CA THR A 6 5.35 19.21 -7.06
C THR A 6 6.13 18.77 -5.82
N ARG A 7 6.10 17.47 -5.52
CA ARG A 7 6.67 16.90 -4.29
C ARG A 7 8.03 16.24 -4.51
N PHE A 8 8.30 15.76 -5.72
CA PHE A 8 9.45 14.92 -6.04
C PHE A 8 10.41 15.58 -7.02
N GLU A 9 11.71 15.26 -6.88
CA GLU A 9 12.69 15.64 -7.88
C GLU A 9 12.50 14.86 -9.19
N LYS A 10 13.07 15.37 -10.30
CA LYS A 10 12.95 14.71 -11.60
C LYS A 10 13.47 13.27 -11.59
N ASN A 11 14.53 12.99 -10.83
CA ASN A 11 15.11 11.65 -10.73
C ASN A 11 14.15 10.68 -10.03
N ASP A 12 13.57 11.09 -8.90
CA ASP A 12 12.58 10.29 -8.16
C ASP A 12 11.35 9.99 -8.99
N ILE A 13 10.84 10.99 -9.72
CA ILE A 13 9.72 10.80 -10.64
C ILE A 13 10.07 9.72 -11.68
N LEU A 14 11.27 9.77 -12.25
CA LEU A 14 11.72 8.80 -13.24
C LEU A 14 11.82 7.39 -12.64
N ARG A 15 12.31 7.25 -11.40
CA ARG A 15 12.39 5.97 -10.68
C ARG A 15 10.99 5.39 -10.43
N ILE A 16 10.07 6.20 -9.91
CA ILE A 16 8.67 5.79 -9.69
C ILE A 16 8.02 5.37 -11.02
N VAL A 17 8.19 6.15 -12.09
CA VAL A 17 7.63 5.83 -13.41
C VAL A 17 8.19 4.51 -13.95
N ARG A 18 9.50 4.27 -13.80
CA ARG A 18 10.13 3.00 -14.18
C ARG A 18 9.56 1.84 -13.39
N ALA A 19 9.43 1.98 -12.06
CA ALA A 19 8.83 0.95 -11.22
C ALA A 19 7.39 0.61 -11.66
N LEU A 20 6.57 1.63 -11.93
CA LEU A 20 5.22 1.44 -12.46
C LEU A 20 5.21 0.76 -13.83
N ALA A 21 6.19 1.05 -14.69
CA ALA A 21 6.31 0.44 -16.01
C ALA A 21 6.65 -1.06 -15.96
N ILE A 22 7.24 -1.56 -14.87
CA ILE A 22 7.58 -2.98 -14.69
C ILE A 22 6.31 -3.84 -14.61
N PHE A 23 5.32 -3.44 -13.80
CA PHE A 23 4.17 -4.31 -13.50
C PHE A 23 2.90 -3.96 -14.28
N ARG A 24 2.79 -2.74 -14.83
CA ARG A 24 1.59 -2.31 -15.59
C ARG A 24 1.25 -3.17 -16.80
N PRO A 25 2.20 -3.63 -17.65
CA PRO A 25 1.87 -4.46 -18.79
C PRO A 25 1.15 -5.76 -18.38
N SER A 26 1.65 -6.43 -17.34
CA SER A 26 1.03 -7.65 -16.80
C SER A 26 -0.34 -7.38 -16.21
N LEU A 27 -0.51 -6.27 -15.48
CA LEU A 27 -1.80 -5.83 -14.94
C LEU A 27 -2.83 -5.65 -16.06
N ILE A 28 -2.47 -4.92 -17.12
CA ILE A 28 -3.35 -4.65 -18.26
C ILE A 28 -3.69 -5.95 -18.98
N ALA A 29 -2.71 -6.82 -19.22
CA ALA A 29 -2.93 -8.07 -19.95
C ALA A 29 -3.90 -9.02 -19.22
N LEU A 30 -3.82 -9.09 -17.89
CA LEU A 30 -4.70 -9.92 -17.06
C LEU A 30 -6.07 -9.28 -16.82
N GLN A 31 -6.15 -7.94 -16.79
CA GLN A 31 -7.42 -7.22 -16.64
C GLN A 31 -8.23 -7.13 -17.94
N MET A 32 -7.58 -7.03 -19.10
CA MET A 32 -8.25 -6.85 -20.40
C MET A 32 -9.35 -7.89 -20.74
N PRO A 33 -9.18 -9.20 -20.46
CA PRO A 33 -10.22 -10.18 -20.77
C PRO A 33 -11.35 -10.25 -19.73
N MET A 34 -11.26 -9.51 -18.61
CA MET A 34 -12.28 -9.58 -17.55
C MET A 34 -13.59 -8.96 -18.02
N THR A 35 -14.70 -9.61 -17.65
CA THR A 35 -16.03 -9.06 -17.84
C THR A 35 -16.41 -8.13 -16.68
N ASP A 36 -17.44 -7.31 -16.88
CA ASP A 36 -18.00 -6.49 -15.80
C ASP A 36 -18.44 -7.35 -14.59
N GLU A 37 -18.95 -8.57 -14.84
CA GLU A 37 -19.33 -9.51 -13.78
C GLU A 37 -18.12 -9.99 -12.98
N ASP A 38 -17.00 -10.26 -13.65
CA ASP A 38 -15.73 -10.64 -13.02
C ASP A 38 -15.20 -9.49 -12.14
N GLU A 39 -15.22 -8.26 -12.64
CA GLU A 39 -14.78 -7.08 -11.87
C GLU A 39 -15.65 -6.86 -10.62
N VAL A 40 -16.98 -7.02 -10.75
CA VAL A 40 -17.90 -6.96 -9.60
C VAL A 40 -17.63 -8.09 -8.61
N PHE A 41 -17.33 -9.30 -9.08
CA PHE A 41 -17.00 -10.43 -8.22
C PHE A 41 -15.70 -10.19 -7.45
N VAL A 42 -14.66 -9.70 -8.12
CA VAL A 42 -13.37 -9.33 -7.50
C VAL A 42 -13.57 -8.28 -6.41
N GLU A 43 -14.38 -7.25 -6.65
CA GLU A 43 -14.65 -6.22 -5.65
C GLU A 43 -15.40 -6.81 -4.44
N LYS A 44 -16.37 -7.71 -4.65
CA LYS A 44 -17.04 -8.42 -3.53
C LYS A 44 -16.05 -9.25 -2.71
N CYS A 45 -15.15 -9.98 -3.36
CA CYS A 45 -14.10 -10.75 -2.69
C CYS A 45 -13.14 -9.86 -1.90
N PHE A 46 -12.80 -8.69 -2.43
CA PHE A 46 -11.98 -7.69 -1.75
C PHE A 46 -12.67 -7.19 -0.47
N GLN A 47 -13.94 -6.77 -0.56
CA GLN A 47 -14.70 -6.29 0.60
C GLN A 47 -14.86 -7.39 1.67
N ARG A 48 -15.11 -8.64 1.27
CA ARG A 48 -15.17 -9.78 2.19
C ARG A 48 -13.83 -9.99 2.90
N SER A 49 -12.73 -9.92 2.16
CA SER A 49 -11.38 -10.07 2.70
C SER A 49 -11.03 -8.97 3.71
N LEU A 50 -11.49 -7.73 3.48
CA LEU A 50 -11.30 -6.64 4.43
C LEU A 50 -11.98 -6.89 5.78
N LEU A 51 -13.22 -7.41 5.78
CA LEU A 51 -13.93 -7.75 7.02
C LEU A 51 -13.22 -8.85 7.84
N GLU A 52 -12.58 -9.79 7.16
CA GLU A 52 -11.80 -10.85 7.81
C GLU A 52 -10.48 -10.31 8.35
N LEU A 53 -9.79 -9.45 7.58
CA LEU A 53 -8.56 -8.78 8.01
C LEU A 53 -8.78 -7.85 9.20
N GLU A 54 -9.88 -7.09 9.24
CA GLU A 54 -10.24 -6.24 10.38
C GLU A 54 -10.28 -7.02 11.69
N LYS A 55 -10.94 -8.18 11.68
CA LYS A 55 -10.97 -9.07 12.84
C LYS A 55 -9.57 -9.55 13.22
N LEU A 56 -8.79 -10.02 12.25
CA LEU A 56 -7.45 -10.54 12.52
C LEU A 56 -6.50 -9.47 13.08
N ILE A 57 -6.53 -8.27 12.52
CA ILE A 57 -5.70 -7.13 12.94
C ILE A 57 -6.04 -6.69 14.36
N SER A 58 -7.32 -6.76 14.76
CA SER A 58 -7.73 -6.44 16.14
C SER A 58 -7.10 -7.34 17.20
N TYR A 59 -6.55 -8.51 16.82
CA TYR A 59 -5.86 -9.43 17.73
C TYR A 59 -4.33 -9.28 17.75
N SER A 60 -3.71 -8.58 16.78
CA SER A 60 -2.25 -8.56 16.63
C SER A 60 -1.56 -7.47 17.45
N GLY A 61 -2.26 -6.39 17.81
CA GLY A 61 -1.69 -5.26 18.57
C GLY A 61 -0.51 -4.57 17.86
N THR A 62 -0.40 -4.74 16.54
CA THR A 62 0.70 -4.21 15.72
C THR A 62 0.21 -3.05 14.86
N PRO A 63 1.01 -1.98 14.66
CA PRO A 63 0.70 -0.92 13.71
C PRO A 63 0.53 -1.49 12.30
N THR A 64 -0.72 -1.70 11.87
CA THR A 64 -1.06 -2.38 10.61
C THR A 64 -1.97 -1.51 9.76
N VAL A 65 -1.71 -1.47 8.46
CA VAL A 65 -2.54 -0.79 7.47
C VAL A 65 -2.77 -1.71 6.29
N VAL A 66 -3.97 -1.65 5.72
CA VAL A 66 -4.32 -2.38 4.50
C VAL A 66 -4.74 -1.38 3.42
N TRP A 67 -4.17 -1.52 2.23
CA TRP A 67 -4.46 -0.65 1.09
C TRP A 67 -4.57 -1.45 -0.21
N ARG A 68 -5.21 -0.84 -1.21
CA ARG A 68 -5.32 -1.39 -2.57
C ARG A 68 -3.99 -1.27 -3.33
N ARG A 69 -3.82 -1.99 -4.43
CA ARG A 69 -2.69 -1.77 -5.38
C ARG A 69 -2.49 -0.32 -5.83
N THR A 70 -3.54 0.51 -5.79
CA THR A 70 -3.49 1.95 -6.10
C THR A 70 -2.80 2.79 -5.01
N GLY A 71 -2.59 2.22 -3.82
CA GLY A 71 -2.15 2.90 -2.61
C GLY A 71 -3.30 3.34 -1.70
N GLU A 72 -4.57 3.25 -2.14
CA GLU A 72 -5.71 3.76 -1.36
C GLU A 72 -5.89 2.95 -0.08
N ILE A 73 -5.86 3.64 1.07
CA ILE A 73 -6.02 3.03 2.38
C ILE A 73 -7.47 2.59 2.58
N CYS A 74 -7.68 1.35 3.00
CA CYS A 74 -9.01 0.77 3.19
C CYS A 74 -9.26 0.30 4.63
N LEU A 75 -8.20 0.01 5.40
CA LEU A 75 -8.30 -0.42 6.79
C LEU A 75 -7.05 0.01 7.55
N VAL A 76 -7.22 0.48 8.79
CA VAL A 76 -6.13 0.97 9.63
C VAL A 76 -6.32 0.44 11.05
N ALA A 77 -5.27 -0.14 11.62
CA ALA A 77 -5.23 -0.53 13.03
C ALA A 77 -5.10 0.72 13.94
N PRO A 78 -5.76 0.77 15.11
CA PRO A 78 -5.61 1.87 16.06
C PRO A 78 -4.15 2.16 16.43
N GLU A 79 -3.31 1.12 16.52
CA GLU A 79 -1.89 1.23 16.84
C GLU A 79 -1.10 2.01 15.80
N PHE A 80 -1.51 1.96 14.53
CA PHE A 80 -0.91 2.78 13.48
C PHE A 80 -1.26 4.27 13.67
N CYS A 81 -2.51 4.56 14.03
CA CYS A 81 -2.91 5.93 14.38
C CYS A 81 -2.17 6.45 15.61
N MET A 82 -1.96 5.61 16.63
CA MET A 82 -1.18 5.98 17.82
C MET A 82 0.28 6.26 17.48
N LEU A 83 0.90 5.43 16.63
CA LEU A 83 2.28 5.59 16.21
C LEU A 83 2.48 6.89 15.39
N THR A 84 1.56 7.16 14.48
CA THR A 84 1.73 8.21 13.46
C THR A 84 1.00 9.51 13.76
N GLU A 85 0.15 9.52 14.78
CA GLU A 85 -0.75 10.62 15.15
C GLU A 85 -1.75 11.01 14.05
N TRP A 86 -1.87 10.21 12.98
CA TRP A 86 -2.92 10.40 11.99
C TRP A 86 -4.28 9.98 12.55
N PRO A 87 -5.31 10.83 12.45
CA PRO A 87 -6.65 10.44 12.83
C PRO A 87 -7.26 9.55 11.74
N MET A 88 -8.02 8.52 12.15
CA MET A 88 -8.49 7.45 11.27
C MET A 88 -9.42 7.94 10.15
N ASP A 89 -10.24 8.95 10.43
CA ASP A 89 -11.14 9.62 9.49
C ASP A 89 -10.40 10.36 8.38
N GLU A 90 -9.19 10.87 8.65
CA GLU A 90 -8.35 11.42 7.57
C GLU A 90 -7.72 10.35 6.70
N LEU A 91 -7.41 9.18 7.26
CA LEU A 91 -6.83 8.09 6.50
C LEU A 91 -7.86 7.41 5.59
N ILE A 92 -9.00 7.00 6.15
CA ILE A 92 -10.02 6.24 5.42
C ILE A 92 -11.09 7.18 4.83
N GLY A 93 -11.62 8.10 5.63
CA GLY A 93 -12.75 8.95 5.24
C GLY A 93 -12.41 9.93 4.12
N LYS A 94 -11.18 10.47 4.08
CA LYS A 94 -10.70 11.36 3.01
C LYS A 94 -9.97 10.62 1.87
N ARG A 95 -9.96 9.29 1.86
CA ARG A 95 -9.30 8.43 0.86
C ARG A 95 -7.82 8.79 0.67
N LYS A 96 -7.05 8.79 1.77
CA LYS A 96 -5.59 8.94 1.71
C LYS A 96 -4.96 7.75 1.01
N TYR A 97 -3.84 8.00 0.34
CA TYR A 97 -2.97 6.97 -0.19
C TYR A 97 -1.78 6.74 0.73
N ILE A 98 -1.36 5.49 0.93
CA ILE A 98 -0.27 5.12 1.85
C ILE A 98 1.04 5.87 1.55
N TYR A 99 1.36 6.09 0.28
CA TYR A 99 2.56 6.81 -0.14
C TYR A 99 2.51 8.32 0.17
N GLU A 100 1.35 8.86 0.54
CA GLU A 100 1.28 10.23 1.08
C GLU A 100 1.84 10.32 2.50
N LEU A 101 1.87 9.19 3.24
CA LEU A 101 2.34 9.13 4.61
C LEU A 101 3.84 8.84 4.70
N PHE A 102 4.48 8.42 3.61
CA PHE A 102 5.93 8.22 3.57
C PHE A 102 6.65 9.53 3.24
N GLU A 103 7.92 9.64 3.65
CA GLU A 103 8.88 10.60 3.11
C GLU A 103 9.22 10.26 1.63
N ASN A 104 9.74 11.22 0.86
CA ASN A 104 9.93 11.08 -0.59
C ASN A 104 10.78 9.86 -0.98
N GLN A 105 11.95 9.69 -0.37
CA GLN A 105 12.83 8.57 -0.70
C GLN A 105 12.17 7.22 -0.35
N SER A 106 11.43 7.19 0.77
CA SER A 106 10.64 6.01 1.17
C SER A 106 9.51 5.68 0.18
N VAL A 107 8.90 6.68 -0.47
CA VAL A 107 7.92 6.44 -1.56
C VAL A 107 8.56 5.78 -2.76
N VAL A 108 9.75 6.24 -3.16
CA VAL A 108 10.47 5.70 -4.31
C VAL A 108 10.82 4.23 -4.06
N GLU A 109 11.41 3.94 -2.90
CA GLU A 109 11.78 2.59 -2.48
C GLU A 109 10.56 1.67 -2.35
N TYR A 110 9.45 2.17 -1.81
CA TYR A 110 8.20 1.42 -1.76
C TYR A 110 7.74 1.01 -3.16
N TRP A 111 7.73 1.93 -4.15
CA TRP A 111 7.26 1.59 -5.50
C TRP A 111 8.20 0.64 -6.23
N GLU A 112 9.52 0.81 -6.08
CA GLU A 112 10.51 -0.12 -6.64
C GLU A 112 10.33 -1.53 -6.06
N SER A 113 10.15 -1.62 -4.74
CA SER A 113 9.93 -2.88 -4.04
C SER A 113 8.58 -3.51 -4.39
N PHE A 114 7.50 -2.72 -4.48
CA PHE A 114 6.20 -3.21 -4.92
C PHE A 114 6.28 -3.74 -6.35
N ALA A 115 6.95 -3.02 -7.25
CA ALA A 115 7.08 -3.41 -8.65
C ALA A 115 7.83 -4.72 -8.84
N SER A 116 8.90 -4.97 -8.09
CA SER A 116 9.66 -6.22 -8.20
C SER A 116 8.84 -7.42 -7.72
N HIS A 117 7.98 -7.25 -6.71
CA HIS A 117 7.26 -8.36 -6.09
C HIS A 117 5.79 -8.51 -6.54
N ALA A 118 5.21 -7.53 -7.23
CA ALA A 118 3.78 -7.52 -7.61
C ALA A 118 3.35 -8.81 -8.33
N PHE A 119 4.20 -9.37 -9.19
CA PHE A 119 3.93 -10.58 -9.96
C PHE A 119 4.86 -11.76 -9.63
N GLU A 120 5.63 -11.68 -8.53
CA GLU A 120 6.41 -12.83 -8.04
C GLU A 120 5.53 -13.87 -7.34
N ASN A 121 5.79 -15.16 -7.61
CA ASN A 121 5.00 -16.28 -7.07
C ASN A 121 5.33 -16.62 -5.61
N THR A 122 5.92 -15.69 -4.85
CA THR A 122 6.28 -15.93 -3.44
C THR A 122 5.44 -15.06 -2.52
N THR A 123 4.77 -15.68 -1.56
CA THR A 123 3.95 -14.99 -0.53
C THR A 123 4.81 -14.45 0.61
N LYS A 124 6.01 -13.95 0.30
CA LYS A 124 6.97 -13.50 1.32
C LYS A 124 6.66 -12.08 1.76
N SER A 125 6.78 -11.84 3.06
CA SER A 125 6.85 -10.48 3.58
C SER A 125 8.13 -9.83 3.08
N ILE A 126 7.99 -8.63 2.53
CA ILE A 126 9.07 -7.81 2.01
C ILE A 126 9.45 -6.84 3.11
N TYR A 127 10.73 -6.76 3.47
CA TYR A 127 11.23 -5.92 4.54
C TYR A 127 12.01 -4.73 3.97
N SER A 128 11.73 -3.54 4.49
CA SER A 128 12.44 -2.31 4.14
C SER A 128 12.52 -1.38 5.35
N HIS A 129 13.45 -0.44 5.31
CA HIS A 129 13.37 0.73 6.17
C HIS A 129 12.45 1.75 5.49
N CYS A 130 11.79 2.59 6.28
CA CYS A 130 11.06 3.74 5.76
C CYS A 130 11.01 4.86 6.80
N ILE A 131 10.65 6.04 6.33
CA ILE A 131 10.32 7.18 7.18
C ILE A 131 8.86 7.52 6.91
N LEU A 132 8.03 7.41 7.94
CA LEU A 132 6.66 7.92 7.94
C LEU A 132 6.66 9.40 8.32
N LEU A 133 5.60 10.11 7.95
CA LEU A 133 5.37 11.51 8.27
C LEU A 133 4.10 11.62 9.11
N LYS A 134 4.20 12.31 10.24
CA LYS A 134 3.04 12.75 11.03
C LYS A 134 2.21 13.78 10.24
N PRO A 135 0.96 14.08 10.64
CA PRO A 135 0.21 15.21 10.07
C PRO A 135 0.97 16.55 10.16
N SER A 136 1.79 16.72 11.20
CA SER A 136 2.67 17.88 11.39
C SER A 136 3.86 17.94 10.43
N GLY A 137 4.11 16.88 9.66
CA GLY A 137 5.29 16.71 8.81
C GLY A 137 6.52 16.17 9.55
N ALA A 138 6.44 15.94 10.86
CA ALA A 138 7.56 15.36 11.62
C ALA A 138 7.84 13.91 11.18
N PRO A 139 9.12 13.53 10.99
CA PRO A 139 9.48 12.19 10.53
C PRO A 139 9.41 11.15 11.66
N ILE A 140 9.05 9.93 11.31
CA ILE A 140 9.08 8.74 12.16
C ILE A 140 9.87 7.64 11.43
N PRO A 141 11.16 7.45 11.76
CA PRO A 141 11.93 6.31 11.27
C PRO A 141 11.33 5.00 11.75
N ALA A 142 11.08 4.06 10.84
CA ALA A 142 10.49 2.78 11.16
C ALA A 142 11.03 1.67 10.24
N THR A 143 11.11 0.46 10.79
CA THR A 143 11.16 -0.74 9.94
C THR A 143 9.75 -1.03 9.46
N PHE A 144 9.65 -1.34 8.18
CA PHE A 144 8.40 -1.59 7.48
C PHE A 144 8.48 -2.96 6.82
N CYS A 145 7.40 -3.73 6.93
CA CYS A 145 7.22 -4.89 6.08
C CYS A 145 5.85 -4.88 5.44
N PHE A 146 5.76 -5.43 4.23
CA PHE A 146 4.47 -5.62 3.57
C PHE A 146 4.40 -6.93 2.81
N SER A 147 3.16 -7.39 2.61
CA SER A 147 2.84 -8.53 1.77
C SER A 147 1.79 -8.12 0.73
N ILE A 148 1.87 -8.71 -0.46
CA ILE A 148 0.93 -8.49 -1.55
C ILE A 148 0.08 -9.75 -1.70
N ARG A 149 -1.23 -9.63 -1.48
CA ARG A 149 -2.21 -10.67 -1.77
C ARG A 149 -2.82 -10.44 -3.15
N ARG A 150 -2.95 -11.53 -3.90
CA ARG A 150 -3.58 -11.54 -5.21
C ARG A 150 -5.05 -11.87 -5.10
N ASP A 151 -5.82 -11.43 -6.09
CA ASP A 151 -7.18 -11.90 -6.28
C ASP A 151 -7.23 -13.23 -7.06
N ILE A 152 -8.45 -13.65 -7.40
CA ILE A 152 -8.72 -14.89 -8.12
C ILE A 152 -8.18 -14.92 -9.56
N PHE A 153 -7.80 -13.76 -10.12
CA PHE A 153 -7.21 -13.61 -11.46
C PHE A 153 -5.71 -13.34 -11.39
N ASP A 154 -5.07 -13.65 -10.27
CA ASP A 154 -3.64 -13.43 -10.01
C ASP A 154 -3.21 -11.95 -10.06
N LEU A 155 -4.14 -11.00 -10.01
CA LEU A 155 -3.83 -9.59 -9.95
C LEU A 155 -3.51 -9.15 -8.52
N PRO A 156 -2.49 -8.29 -8.31
CA PRO A 156 -2.28 -7.63 -7.01
C PRO A 156 -3.55 -6.90 -6.56
N SER A 157 -4.04 -7.26 -5.38
CA SER A 157 -5.33 -6.76 -4.88
C SER A 157 -5.17 -6.02 -3.55
N ILE A 158 -4.68 -6.74 -2.53
CA ILE A 158 -4.58 -6.25 -1.16
C ILE A 158 -3.10 -6.18 -0.77
N VAL A 159 -2.68 -5.05 -0.22
CA VAL A 159 -1.36 -4.90 0.41
C VAL A 159 -1.56 -4.73 1.91
N ILE A 160 -0.84 -5.52 2.70
CA ILE A 160 -0.88 -5.46 4.16
C ILE A 160 0.49 -5.03 4.63
N GLY A 161 0.56 -3.85 5.26
CA GLY A 161 1.79 -3.28 5.81
C GLY A 161 1.80 -3.28 7.32
N GLN A 162 2.97 -3.52 7.91
CA GLN A 162 3.20 -3.45 9.34
C GLN A 162 4.47 -2.65 9.65
N TRP A 163 4.44 -1.91 10.75
CA TRP A 163 5.55 -1.04 11.16
C TRP A 163 6.04 -1.35 12.57
N LEU A 164 7.35 -1.24 12.73
CA LEU A 164 8.03 -1.23 14.02
C LEU A 164 8.83 0.07 14.14
N PRO A 165 8.53 0.94 15.12
CA PRO A 165 9.28 2.17 15.31
C PRO A 165 10.74 1.84 15.67
N LEU A 166 11.66 2.60 15.07
CA LEU A 166 13.06 2.59 15.49
C LEU A 166 13.22 3.61 16.62
N LEU A 167 13.46 3.11 17.84
CA LEU A 167 13.75 3.93 19.03
C LEU A 167 15.18 4.45 19.02
#